data_AF-A0A7J7KP74-F1
#
_entry.id   AF-A0A7J7KP74-F1
#
_cell.length_a   1.000
_cell.length_b   1.000
_cell.length_c   1.000
_cell.angle_alpha   90.00
_cell.angle_beta   90.00
_cell.angle_gamma   90.00
#
_symmetry.space_group_name_H-M   'P 1'
#
loop_
_entity.id
_entity.type
_entity.pdbx_description
1 polymer ?
#
loop_
_entity_poly.entity_id
_entity_poly.type
_entity_poly.pdbx_seq_one_letter_code
_entity_poly.pdbx_strand_id
1 'polypeptide(L)'
;MMSYPVCREISQLIRGFNADWKKAIDSINADIMRSFTNFKSGTQILQTALTQLIQFYHRLQKVMSQPPFRNWPIKNDLINIHNIMVEVKKHKFTF
;
A
#
# COMPACT_ATOMS: atom_id res chain seq x y z
N MET A 1 -20.59 9.35 -19.49
CA MET A 1 -19.33 9.15 -20.23
C MET A 1 -18.21 9.52 -19.27
N MET A 2 -17.40 8.55 -18.80
CA MET A 2 -16.27 8.86 -17.91
C MET A 2 -15.23 9.65 -18.70
N SER A 3 -14.80 10.80 -18.19
CA SER A 3 -13.78 11.62 -18.84
C SER A 3 -12.45 10.86 -18.92
N TYR A 4 -11.94 10.66 -20.14
CA TYR A 4 -10.62 10.07 -20.47
C TYR A 4 -9.46 10.39 -19.50
N PRO A 5 -9.28 11.62 -18.97
CA PRO A 5 -8.22 11.92 -18.01
C PRO A 5 -8.25 11.06 -16.73
N VAL A 6 -9.44 10.78 -16.17
CA VAL A 6 -9.59 10.01 -14.93
C VAL A 6 -9.10 8.57 -15.11
N CYS A 7 -9.33 7.97 -16.29
CA CYS A 7 -8.85 6.62 -16.60
C CYS A 7 -7.31 6.53 -16.58
N ARG A 8 -6.66 7.58 -17.08
CA ARG A 8 -5.20 7.66 -17.17
C ARG A 8 -4.57 7.81 -15.80
N GLU A 9 -5.10 8.71 -14.99
CA GLU A 9 -4.60 8.99 -13.63
C GLU A 9 -4.71 7.75 -12.74
N ILE A 10 -5.86 7.07 -12.75
CA ILE A 10 -6.06 5.84 -11.96
C ILE A 10 -5.10 4.73 -12.42
N SER A 11 -4.89 4.60 -13.73
CA SER A 11 -3.96 3.60 -14.27
C SER A 11 -2.52 3.88 -13.88
N GLN A 12 -2.11 5.15 -13.90
CA GLN A 12 -0.77 5.56 -13.43
C GLN A 12 -0.61 5.31 -11.93
N LEU A 13 -1.63 5.62 -11.13
CA LEU A 13 -1.62 5.37 -9.69
C LEU A 13 -1.46 3.89 -9.36
N ILE A 14 -2.23 3.00 -10.00
CA ILE A 14 -2.16 1.55 -9.75
C ILE A 14 -0.78 1.01 -10.16
N ARG A 15 -0.25 1.44 -11.31
CA ARG A 15 1.07 1.02 -11.78
C ARG A 15 2.20 1.52 -10.87
N GLY A 16 2.14 2.79 -10.46
CA GLY A 16 3.11 3.37 -9.52
C GLY A 16 3.07 2.66 -8.17
N PHE A 17 1.86 2.43 -7.62
CA PHE A 17 1.71 1.67 -6.39
C PHE A 17 2.33 0.27 -6.50
N ASN A 18 2.04 -0.48 -7.57
CA ASN A 18 2.59 -1.82 -7.78
C ASN A 18 4.11 -1.85 -7.91
N ALA A 19 4.72 -0.80 -8.46
CA ALA A 19 6.17 -0.68 -8.59
C ALA A 19 6.84 -0.34 -7.24
N ASP A 20 6.23 0.53 -6.45
CA ASP A 20 6.91 1.20 -5.34
C ASP A 20 6.54 0.68 -3.94
N TRP A 21 5.39 0.00 -3.76
CA TRP A 21 4.86 -0.37 -2.44
C TRP A 21 5.89 -1.11 -1.56
N LYS A 22 6.64 -2.04 -2.15
CA LYS A 22 7.61 -2.86 -1.42
C LYS A 22 8.81 -2.02 -0.96
N LYS A 23 9.38 -1.25 -1.89
CA LYS A 23 10.48 -0.32 -1.61
C LYS A 23 10.08 0.71 -0.55
N ALA A 24 8.84 1.19 -0.60
CA ALA A 24 8.31 2.12 0.40
C ALA A 24 8.25 1.49 1.80
N ILE A 25 7.82 0.21 1.93
CA ILE A 25 7.84 -0.52 3.21
C ILE A 25 9.28 -0.62 3.74
N ASP A 26 10.23 -1.01 2.90
CA ASP A 26 11.64 -1.15 3.30
C ASP A 26 12.24 0.20 3.74
N SER A 27 11.91 1.28 3.01
CA SER A 27 12.35 2.64 3.34
C SER A 27 11.80 3.11 4.68
N ILE A 28 10.51 2.90 4.95
CA ILE A 28 9.90 3.25 6.24
C ILE A 28 10.59 2.50 7.37
N ASN A 29 10.86 1.21 7.20
CA ASN A 29 11.56 0.43 8.22
C ASN A 29 12.98 0.98 8.49
N ALA A 30 13.74 1.29 7.44
CA ALA A 30 15.08 1.87 7.56
C ALA A 30 15.04 3.25 8.26
N ASP A 31 14.07 4.09 7.93
CA ASP A 31 13.90 5.41 8.56
C ASP A 31 13.56 5.31 10.04
N ILE A 32 12.72 4.34 10.42
CA ILE A 32 12.40 4.06 11.83
C ILE A 32 13.65 3.58 12.58
N MET A 33 14.40 2.64 12.01
CA MET A 33 15.64 2.14 12.62
C MET A 33 16.69 3.24 12.80
N ARG A 34 16.73 4.21 11.88
CA ARG A 34 17.66 5.35 11.97
C ARG A 34 17.21 6.42 12.96
N SER A 35 15.91 6.67 13.04
CA SER A 35 15.36 7.84 13.76
C SER A 35 15.00 7.55 15.21
N PHE A 36 14.77 6.29 15.58
CA PHE A 36 14.32 5.91 16.92
C PHE A 36 15.37 5.05 17.62
N THR A 37 16.11 5.63 18.56
CA THR A 37 17.00 4.91 19.49
C THR A 37 16.23 4.05 20.50
N ASN A 38 14.97 4.40 20.79
CA ASN A 38 14.06 3.57 21.58
C ASN A 38 13.25 2.64 20.64
N PHE A 39 13.64 1.37 20.63
CA PHE A 39 13.02 0.34 19.80
C PHE A 39 11.53 0.14 20.06
N LYS A 40 11.03 0.34 21.29
CA LYS A 40 9.60 0.18 21.60
C LYS A 40 8.75 1.22 20.89
N SER A 41 9.19 2.48 20.92
CA SER A 41 8.50 3.59 20.24
C SER A 41 8.60 3.47 18.72
N GLY A 42 9.78 3.12 18.19
CA GLY A 42 9.98 2.90 16.76
C GLY A 42 9.09 1.79 16.22
N THR A 43 9.03 0.64 16.90
CA THR A 43 8.16 -0.48 16.50
C THR A 43 6.68 -0.08 16.52
N GLN A 44 6.20 0.63 17.55
CA GLN A 44 4.81 1.09 17.58
C GLN A 44 4.45 1.98 16.39
N ILE A 45 5.33 2.92 16.03
CA ILE A 45 5.10 3.83 14.90
C ILE A 45 5.11 3.05 13.58
N LEU A 46 6.07 2.13 13.41
CA LEU A 46 6.12 1.24 12.24
C LEU A 46 4.82 0.42 12.12
N GLN A 47 4.34 -0.17 13.23
CA GLN A 47 3.08 -0.90 13.24
C GLN A 47 1.91 -0.02 12.80
N THR A 48 1.79 1.18 13.36
CA THR A 48 0.71 2.11 12.97
C THR A 48 0.78 2.47 11.49
N ALA A 49 1.96 2.76 10.95
CA ALA A 49 2.14 3.09 9.54
C ALA A 49 1.76 1.92 8.61
N LEU A 50 2.22 0.70 8.92
CA LEU A 50 1.90 -0.49 8.13
C LEU A 50 0.41 -0.89 8.24
N THR A 51 -0.21 -0.70 9.41
CA THR A 51 -1.66 -0.86 9.57
C THR A 51 -2.43 0.13 8.70
N GLN A 52 -2.02 1.40 8.67
CA GLN A 52 -2.65 2.41 7.82
C GLN A 52 -2.51 2.04 6.34
N LEU A 53 -1.34 1.58 5.90
CA LEU A 53 -1.13 1.10 4.52
C LEU A 53 -2.16 0.03 4.11
N ILE A 54 -2.37 -0.98 4.96
CA ILE A 54 -3.36 -2.05 4.71
C ILE A 54 -4.78 -1.48 4.65
N GLN A 55 -5.14 -0.58 5.58
CA GLN A 55 -6.46 0.03 5.60
C GLN A 55 -6.73 0.88 4.35
N PHE A 56 -5.77 1.69 3.91
CA PHE A 56 -5.88 2.46 2.68
C PHE A 56 -5.98 1.55 1.46
N TYR A 57 -5.23 0.44 1.42
CA TYR A 57 -5.32 -0.52 0.33
C TYR A 57 -6.71 -1.18 0.24
N HIS A 58 -7.30 -1.57 1.37
CA HIS A 58 -8.68 -2.08 1.39
C HIS A 58 -9.69 -1.04 0.89
N ARG A 59 -9.52 0.23 1.26
CA ARG A 59 -10.37 1.33 0.75
C ARG A 59 -10.23 1.47 -0.77
N LEU A 60 -9.01 1.40 -1.30
CA LEU A 60 -8.76 1.42 -2.75
C LEU A 60 -9.46 0.25 -3.46
N GLN A 61 -9.30 -0.98 -2.95
CA GLN A 61 -9.99 -2.15 -3.52
C GLN A 61 -11.51 -1.99 -3.50
N LYS A 62 -12.06 -1.46 -2.40
CA LYS A 62 -13.50 -1.19 -2.26
C LYS A 62 -13.99 -0.17 -3.29
N VAL A 63 -13.25 0.93 -3.51
CA VAL A 63 -13.58 1.93 -4.54
C VAL A 63 -13.53 1.32 -5.93
N MET A 64 -12.48 0.55 -6.24
CA MET A 64 -12.33 -0.13 -7.54
C MET A 64 -13.40 -1.20 -7.79
N SER A 65 -14.11 -1.64 -6.75
CA SER A 65 -15.21 -2.59 -6.85
C SER A 65 -16.58 -1.93 -7.12
N GLN A 66 -16.66 -0.60 -7.09
CA GLN A 66 -17.89 0.15 -7.32
C GLN A 66 -18.02 0.62 -8.79
N PRO A 67 -19.24 0.82 -9.31
CA PRO A 67 -19.43 1.50 -10.59
C PRO A 67 -18.85 2.93 -10.56
N PRO A 68 -18.24 3.42 -11.65
CA PRO A 68 -18.03 2.78 -12.94
C PRO A 68 -16.78 1.88 -13.03
N PHE A 69 -15.94 1.86 -11.98
CA PHE A 69 -14.63 1.19 -11.97
C PHE A 69 -14.68 -0.33 -11.94
N ARG A 70 -15.77 -0.92 -11.45
CA ARG A 70 -15.95 -2.38 -11.30
C ARG A 70 -15.63 -3.17 -12.58
N ASN A 71 -15.91 -2.60 -13.74
CA ASN A 71 -15.73 -3.25 -15.04
C ASN A 71 -14.41 -2.88 -15.73
N TRP A 72 -13.55 -2.11 -15.08
CA TRP A 72 -12.28 -1.69 -15.68
C TRP A 72 -11.23 -2.79 -15.59
N PRO A 73 -10.50 -3.09 -16.69
CA PRO A 73 -9.43 -4.08 -16.69
C PRO A 73 -8.31 -3.78 -15.68
N ILE A 74 -8.01 -2.50 -15.45
CA ILE A 74 -6.93 -2.05 -14.55
C ILE A 74 -7.08 -2.55 -13.10
N LYS A 75 -8.28 -2.93 -12.66
CA LYS A 75 -8.46 -3.50 -11.32
C LYS A 75 -7.71 -4.83 -11.17
N ASN A 76 -7.53 -5.57 -12.27
CA ASN A 76 -6.85 -6.87 -12.27
C ASN A 76 -5.34 -6.70 -12.10
N ASP A 77 -4.82 -5.50 -12.38
CA ASP A 77 -3.42 -5.18 -12.16
C ASP A 77 -3.13 -4.92 -10.68
N LEU A 78 -4.14 -4.69 -9.82
CA LEU A 78 -3.95 -4.49 -8.39
C LEU A 78 -3.22 -5.68 -7.77
N ILE A 79 -2.13 -5.40 -7.05
CA ILE A 79 -1.40 -6.43 -6.33
C ILE A 79 -2.31 -7.19 -5.35
N ASN A 80 -2.09 -8.50 -5.23
CA ASN A 80 -2.83 -9.26 -4.23
C ASN A 80 -2.49 -8.75 -2.82
N ILE A 81 -3.52 -8.40 -2.03
CA ILE A 81 -3.37 -7.94 -0.64
C ILE A 81 -2.56 -8.92 0.22
N HIS A 82 -2.59 -10.22 -0.08
CA HIS A 82 -1.78 -11.22 0.62
C HIS A 82 -0.28 -10.96 0.48
N ASN A 83 0.17 -10.46 -0.68
CA ASN A 83 1.59 -10.12 -0.89
C ASN A 83 2.00 -8.95 0.01
N ILE A 84 1.15 -7.93 0.11
CA ILE A 84 1.36 -6.78 1.02
C ILE A 84 1.39 -7.28 2.47
N MET A 85 0.42 -8.12 2.86
CA MET A 85 0.34 -8.66 4.22
C MET A 85 1.55 -9.51 4.60
N VAL A 86 2.07 -10.33 3.69
CA VAL A 86 3.28 -11.14 3.93
C VAL A 86 4.47 -10.21 4.18
N GLU A 87 4.63 -9.16 3.38
CA GLU A 87 5.73 -8.21 3.55
C GLU A 87 5.62 -7.42 4.86
N VAL A 88 4.42 -6.94 5.20
CA VAL A 88 4.15 -6.27 6.48
C VAL A 88 4.45 -7.21 7.66
N LYS A 89 4.11 -8.50 7.55
CA LYS A 89 4.37 -9.49 8.60
C LYS A 89 5.87 -9.73 8.83
N LYS A 90 6.71 -9.67 7.79
CA LYS A 90 8.17 -9.80 7.96
C LYS A 90 8.73 -8.70 8.87
N HIS A 91 8.28 -7.47 8.66
CA HIS A 91 8.67 -6.29 9.44
C HIS A 91 8.08 -6.26 10.86
N LYS A 92 7.04 -7.07 11.10
CA LYS A 92 6.44 -7.26 12.43
C LYS A 92 7.31 -8.05 13.40
N PHE A 93 8.15 -8.95 12.89
CA PHE A 93 8.99 -9.86 13.68
C PHE A 93 10.48 -9.47 13.66
N THR A 94 10.83 -8.34 13.04
CA THR A 94 12.23 -7.92 12.98
C THR A 94 12.77 -7.50 14.34
N PHE A 95 11.91 -7.27 15.35
CA PHE A 95 12.28 -6.99 16.75
C PHE A 95 11.22 -7.51 17.73
#